data_AF-A0A363SFV1-F1
#
_entry.id   AF-A0A363SFV1-F1
#
_cell.length_a   1.000
_cell.length_b   1.000
_cell.length_c   1.000
_cell.angle_alpha   90.00
_cell.angle_beta   90.00
_cell.angle_gamma   90.00
#
_symmetry.space_group_name_H-M   'P 1'
#
loop_
_entity.id
_entity.type
_entity.pdbx_description
1 polymer ?
#
loop_
_entity_poly.entity_id
_entity_poly.type
_entity_poly.pdbx_seq_one_letter_code
_entity_poly.pdbx_strand_id
1 'polypeptide(L)'
;MAQTTADLPPLAEYVDLPDLLPQVQHTFPSVDSIRWYVRIHREELARVGAVIAITGRLRFHPARFQRAAVEIGSRNVTATHEK
;
A
#
# COMPACT_ATOMS: atom_id res chain seq x y z
N MET A 1 21.23 -12.96 -20.85
CA MET A 1 21.34 -11.88 -19.86
C MET A 1 20.03 -11.10 -19.86
N ALA A 2 19.25 -11.18 -18.80
CA ALA A 2 18.19 -10.22 -18.48
C ALA A 2 17.86 -10.47 -17.01
N GLN A 3 18.34 -9.61 -16.11
CA GLN A 3 17.97 -9.68 -14.71
C GLN A 3 16.46 -9.46 -14.61
N THR A 4 15.74 -10.44 -14.09
CA THR A 4 14.44 -10.24 -13.43
C THR A 4 14.70 -9.46 -12.15
N THR A 5 15.14 -8.20 -12.26
CA THR A 5 15.22 -7.31 -11.11
C THR A 5 13.78 -6.96 -10.82
N ALA A 6 13.25 -7.53 -9.74
CA ALA A 6 12.05 -7.02 -9.12
C ALA A 6 12.21 -5.49 -9.02
N ASP A 7 11.47 -4.75 -9.85
CA ASP A 7 11.43 -3.29 -9.88
C ASP A 7 10.77 -2.82 -8.58
N LEU A 8 11.53 -2.95 -7.50
CA LEU A 8 11.22 -2.39 -6.21
C LEU A 8 11.94 -1.05 -6.16
N PRO A 9 11.21 0.05 -5.93
CA PRO A 9 11.80 1.37 -5.89
C PRO A 9 12.89 1.42 -4.80
N PRO A 10 13.87 2.32 -4.94
CA PRO A 10 14.90 2.51 -3.93
C PRO A 10 14.27 2.73 -2.55
N LEU A 11 14.92 2.18 -1.51
CA LEU A 11 14.46 2.24 -0.12
C LEU A 11 14.21 3.67 0.39
N ALA A 12 14.80 4.67 -0.28
CA ALA A 12 14.65 6.09 -0.02
C ALA A 12 13.23 6.64 -0.32
N GLU A 13 12.47 5.98 -1.19
CA GLU A 13 11.09 6.38 -1.53
C GLU A 13 10.04 5.82 -0.56
N TYR A 14 10.47 4.98 0.39
CA TYR A 14 9.58 4.42 1.39
C TYR A 14 9.56 5.31 2.63
N VAL A 15 8.36 5.76 2.97
CA VAL A 15 8.08 6.66 4.08
C VAL A 15 7.43 5.92 5.24
N ASP A 16 7.54 6.49 6.43
CA ASP A 16 6.85 5.97 7.60
C ASP A 16 5.36 6.34 7.58
N LEU A 17 4.56 5.64 8.39
CA LEU A 17 3.11 5.86 8.51
C LEU A 17 2.66 7.32 8.73
N PRO A 18 3.31 8.15 9.58
CA PRO A 18 2.91 9.55 9.76
C PRO A 18 3.14 10.42 8.52
N ASP A 19 4.12 10.07 7.68
CA ASP A 19 4.44 10.80 6.45
C ASP A 19 3.56 10.32 5.27
N LEU A 20 3.11 9.06 5.31
CA LEU A 20 2.12 8.53 4.37
C LEU A 20 0.74 9.20 4.54
N LEU A 21 0.29 9.44 5.78
CA LEU A 21 -1.05 9.95 6.09
C LEU A 21 -1.44 11.20 5.26
N PRO A 22 -0.66 12.30 5.21
CA PRO A 22 -1.04 13.47 4.42
C PRO A 22 -1.18 13.17 2.92
N GLN A 23 -0.45 12.19 2.39
CA GLN A 23 -0.52 11.84 0.96
C GLN A 23 -1.76 11.00 0.61
N VAL A 24 -2.28 10.26 1.58
CA VAL A 24 -3.43 9.37 1.41
C VAL A 24 -4.66 9.83 2.18
N GLN A 25 -4.61 11.01 2.79
CA GLN A 25 -5.68 11.61 3.61
C GLN A 25 -7.02 11.64 2.87
N HIS A 26 -6.98 11.87 1.55
CA HIS A 26 -8.18 11.92 0.73
C HIS A 26 -8.92 10.58 0.65
N THR A 27 -8.20 9.46 0.82
CA THR A 27 -8.76 8.10 0.78
C THR A 27 -8.91 7.50 2.18
N PHE A 28 -7.99 7.80 3.09
CA PHE A 28 -7.97 7.29 4.46
C PHE A 28 -7.97 8.45 5.45
N PRO A 29 -9.02 8.60 6.28
CA PRO A 29 -9.16 9.74 7.18
C PRO A 29 -8.20 9.69 8.39
N SER A 30 -7.78 8.49 8.78
CA SER A 30 -7.00 8.27 10.02
C SER A 30 -5.92 7.21 9.85
N VAL A 31 -4.88 7.34 10.68
CA VAL A 31 -3.81 6.34 10.84
C VAL A 31 -4.37 4.95 11.17
N ASP A 32 -5.40 4.87 12.00
CA ASP A 32 -6.03 3.59 12.36
C ASP A 32 -6.70 2.90 11.16
N SER A 33 -7.33 3.66 10.26
CA SER A 33 -7.87 3.12 9.00
C SER A 33 -6.76 2.55 8.13
N ILE A 34 -5.62 3.25 8.01
CA ILE A 34 -4.45 2.76 7.28
C ILE A 34 -3.92 1.48 7.94
N ARG A 35 -3.78 1.44 9.26
CA ARG A 35 -3.31 0.24 9.99
C ARG A 35 -4.24 -0.95 9.79
N TRP A 36 -5.54 -0.74 9.89
CA TRP A 36 -6.55 -1.77 9.65
C TRP A 36 -6.48 -2.27 8.20
N TYR A 37 -6.39 -1.35 7.24
CA TYR A 37 -6.30 -1.68 5.82
C TYR A 37 -5.04 -2.48 5.49
N VAL A 38 -3.88 -2.03 5.99
CA VAL A 38 -2.59 -2.72 5.86
C VAL A 38 -2.64 -4.09 6.50
N ARG A 39 -3.36 -4.25 7.62
CA ARG A 39 -3.50 -5.56 8.28
C ARG A 39 -4.27 -6.56 7.44
N ILE A 40 -5.33 -6.13 6.76
CA ILE A 40 -6.19 -7.02 5.95
C ILE A 40 -5.57 -7.30 4.58
N HIS A 41 -4.95 -6.29 3.95
CA HIS A 41 -4.38 -6.39 2.60
C HIS A 41 -2.85 -6.50 2.61
N ARG A 42 -2.25 -6.92 3.73
CA ARG A 42 -0.79 -6.92 3.93
C ARG A 42 -0.05 -7.63 2.81
N GLU A 43 -0.51 -8.82 2.44
CA GLU A 43 0.16 -9.67 1.45
C GLU A 43 0.09 -9.06 0.04
N GLU A 44 -1.06 -8.51 -0.33
CA GLU A 44 -1.24 -7.85 -1.63
C GLU A 44 -0.43 -6.56 -1.72
N LEU A 45 -0.42 -5.76 -0.65
CA LEU A 45 0.41 -4.56 -0.55
C LEU A 45 1.90 -4.88 -0.60
N ALA A 46 2.33 -5.99 0.02
CA ALA A 46 3.73 -6.42 -0.02
C ALA A 46 4.13 -6.90 -1.43
N ARG A 47 3.22 -7.62 -2.11
CA ARG A 47 3.45 -8.14 -3.46
C ARG A 47 3.69 -7.04 -4.49
N VAL A 48 2.98 -5.91 -4.38
CA VAL A 48 3.15 -4.76 -5.27
C VAL A 48 4.26 -3.79 -4.82
N GLY A 49 4.90 -4.04 -3.68
CA GLY A 49 5.90 -3.14 -3.09
C GLY A 49 5.29 -1.84 -2.55
N ALA A 50 4.01 -1.85 -2.17
CA ALA A 50 3.38 -0.73 -1.48
C ALA A 50 3.74 -0.69 0.02
N VAL A 51 4.01 -1.86 0.62
CA VAL A 51 4.51 -1.97 1.99
C VAL A 51 5.72 -2.90 2.03
N ILE A 52 6.72 -2.54 2.83
CA ILE A 52 7.88 -3.38 3.12
C ILE A 52 8.12 -3.40 4.62
N ALA A 53 8.65 -4.52 5.12
CA ALA A 53 9.09 -4.65 6.51
C ALA A 53 10.61 -4.61 6.55
N ILE A 54 11.19 -3.57 7.16
CA ILE A 54 12.63 -3.41 7.35
C ILE A 54 12.89 -3.37 8.85
N THR A 55 13.68 -4.32 9.37
CA THR A 55 14.08 -4.35 10.79
C THR A 55 12.88 -4.26 11.75
N GLY A 56 11.79 -4.97 11.44
CA GLY A 56 10.56 -4.97 12.24
C GLY A 56 9.70 -3.69 12.13
N ARG A 57 10.08 -2.73 11.28
CA ARG A 57 9.30 -1.52 11.00
C ARG A 57 8.64 -1.61 9.62
N LEU A 58 7.37 -1.23 9.55
CA LEU A 58 6.64 -1.13 8.29
C LEU A 58 6.96 0.21 7.65
N ARG A 59 7.41 0.19 6.39
CA ARG A 59 7.49 1.37 5.54
C ARG A 59 6.58 1.24 4.33
N PHE A 60 6.15 2.39 3.83
CA PHE A 60 5.11 2.49 2.83
C PHE A 60 5.58 3.34 1.66
N HIS A 61 5.23 2.94 0.45
CA HIS A 61 5.48 3.75 -0.72
C HIS A 61 4.21 4.52 -1.09
N PRO A 62 4.17 5.86 -1.03
CA PRO A 62 2.93 6.63 -1.14
C PRO A 62 2.21 6.39 -2.48
N ALA A 63 2.93 6.48 -3.61
CA ALA A 63 2.33 6.30 -4.94
C ALA A 63 1.78 4.87 -5.17
N ARG A 64 2.54 3.83 -4.78
CA ARG A 64 2.10 2.43 -4.93
C ARG A 64 0.98 2.08 -3.95
N PHE A 65 1.03 2.62 -2.75
CA PHE A 65 -0.03 2.44 -1.75
C PHE A 65 -1.35 3.03 -2.23
N GLN A 66 -1.35 4.25 -2.77
CA GLN A 66 -2.55 4.86 -3.33
C GLN A 66 -3.09 4.04 -4.51
N ARG A 67 -2.24 3.64 -5.46
CA ARG A 67 -2.67 2.80 -6.59
C ARG A 67 -3.27 1.48 -6.12
N ALA A 68 -2.60 0.79 -5.20
CA ALA A 68 -3.09 -0.46 -4.63
C ALA A 68 -4.44 -0.26 -3.91
N ALA A 69 -4.58 0.83 -3.14
CA ALA A 69 -5.82 1.15 -2.45
C ALA A 69 -7.00 1.33 -3.42
N VAL A 70 -6.77 2.04 -4.53
CA VAL A 70 -7.79 2.25 -5.58
C VAL A 70 -8.12 0.94 -6.30
N GLU A 71 -7.12 0.13 -6.66
CA GLU A 71 -7.34 -1.16 -7.34
C GLU A 71 -8.14 -2.14 -6.47
N ILE A 72 -7.79 -2.25 -5.19
CA ILE A 72 -8.47 -3.12 -4.23
C ILE A 72 -9.89 -2.59 -3.95
N GLY A 73 -10.05 -1.28 -3.78
CA GLY A 73 -11.36 -0.66 -3.61
C GLY A 73 -12.27 -0.93 -4.81
N SER A 74 -11.74 -0.79 -6.03
CA SER A 74 -12.49 -1.02 -7.28
C SER A 74 -12.99 -2.46 -7.39
N ARG A 75 -12.15 -3.44 -7.04
CA ARG A 75 -12.55 -4.87 -7.03
C ARG A 75 -13.70 -5.15 -6.06
N ASN A 76 -13.68 -4.53 -4.88
CA ASN A 76 -14.74 -4.71 -3.86
C ASN A 76 -16.07 -4.05 -4.26
N VAL A 77 -16.02 -2.91 -4.96
CA VAL A 77 -17.23 -2.26 -5.50
C VAL A 77 -17.87 -3.13 -6.58
N THR A 78 -17.08 -3.68 -7.51
CA THR A 78 -17.61 -4.58 -8.54
C THR A 78 -18.21 -5.85 -7.95
N ALA A 79 -17.62 -6.42 -6.89
CA ALA A 79 -18.17 -7.59 -6.19
C ALA A 79 -19.47 -7.30 -5.41
N THR A 80 -19.77 -6.02 -5.12
CA THR A 80 -20.98 -5.62 -4.39
C THR A 80 -22.19 -5.46 -5.33
N HIS A 81 -21.99 -5.37 -6.64
CA HIS A 81 -23.06 -5.22 -7.63
C HIS A 81 -23.48 -6.55 -8.28
N GLU A 82 -23.41 -7.66 -7.53
CA GLU A 82 -23.90 -8.99 -7.92
C GLU A 82 -24.69 -9.68 -6.77
N LYS A 83 -25.53 -8.94 -6.04
CA LYS A 83 -26.51 -9.53 -5.13
C LYS A 83 -27.92 -9.01 -5.36
#